data_AF-A0A927FML0-F1
#
_entry.id   AF-A0A927FML0-F1
#
_cell.length_a   1.000
_cell.length_b   1.000
_cell.length_c   1.000
_cell.angle_alpha   90.00
_cell.angle_beta   90.00
_cell.angle_gamma   90.00
#
_symmetry.space_group_name_H-M   'P 1'
#
loop_
_entity.id
_entity.type
_entity.pdbx_description
1 polymer ?
#
loop_
_entity_poly.entity_id
_entity_poly.type
_entity_poly.pdbx_seq_one_letter_code
_entity_poly.pdbx_strand_id
1 'polypeptide(L)'
;MTEPAHFWYADDPSVAEILEAVRRFRRADEDMRRRISAGMRMNVTDMSALQYVIAVEQRGGHAHPGDIAGHLGISTASTTKLLDRLSASGHLTRTTHPTDRRSVVVAATPHAHTELRERLGRMHEAMAAIARAVPPQARGDVSAFLDAMSDHLDSERGVAPLTSA
;
A
#
# COMPACT_ATOMS: atom_id res chain seq x y z
N MET A 1 -30.42 -20.62 -12.38
CA MET A 1 -29.20 -21.46 -12.32
C MET A 1 -28.21 -20.85 -13.28
N THR A 2 -27.26 -20.08 -12.76
CA THR A 2 -26.24 -19.41 -13.57
C THR A 2 -24.95 -20.21 -13.40
N GLU A 3 -24.47 -20.84 -14.47
CA GLU A 3 -23.18 -21.54 -14.49
C GLU A 3 -22.06 -20.61 -14.00
N PRO A 4 -21.20 -21.04 -13.06
CA PRO A 4 -19.99 -20.29 -12.79
C PRO A 4 -19.09 -20.45 -14.01
N ALA A 5 -18.81 -19.33 -14.68
CA ALA A 5 -17.87 -19.28 -15.77
C ALA A 5 -16.52 -19.86 -15.30
N HIS A 6 -16.21 -21.08 -15.73
CA HIS A 6 -14.90 -21.71 -15.68
C HIS A 6 -13.95 -20.85 -16.53
N PHE A 7 -13.52 -19.71 -16.00
CA PHE A 7 -12.52 -18.90 -16.64
C PHE A 7 -11.18 -19.65 -16.54
N TRP A 8 -10.85 -20.41 -17.58
CA TRP A 8 -9.50 -20.79 -18.03
C TRP A 8 -8.64 -21.74 -17.17
N TYR A 9 -9.20 -22.44 -16.17
CA TYR A 9 -8.45 -23.42 -15.33
C TYR A 9 -9.15 -24.78 -15.24
N ALA A 10 -9.56 -25.35 -16.37
CA ALA A 10 -10.46 -26.51 -16.41
C ALA A 10 -9.84 -27.84 -15.92
N ASP A 11 -8.51 -27.93 -15.76
CA ASP A 11 -7.83 -29.22 -15.54
C ASP A 11 -7.46 -29.53 -14.07
N ASP A 12 -7.50 -28.54 -13.17
CA ASP A 12 -7.20 -28.75 -11.75
C ASP A 12 -8.10 -27.90 -10.83
N PRO A 13 -9.09 -28.52 -10.14
CA PRO A 13 -9.96 -27.83 -9.20
C PRO A 13 -9.20 -27.12 -8.06
N SER A 14 -8.04 -27.65 -7.64
CA SER A 14 -7.24 -27.04 -6.57
C SER A 14 -6.61 -25.71 -7.01
N VAL A 15 -6.23 -25.60 -8.28
CA VAL A 15 -5.74 -24.34 -8.87
C VAL A 15 -6.86 -23.29 -8.92
N ALA A 16 -8.07 -23.71 -9.31
CA ALA A 16 -9.22 -22.82 -9.33
C ALA A 16 -9.54 -22.28 -7.92
N GLU A 17 -9.51 -23.13 -6.90
CA GLU A 17 -9.73 -22.74 -5.50
C GLU A 17 -8.71 -21.69 -5.02
N ILE A 18 -7.42 -21.88 -5.31
CA ILE A 18 -6.36 -20.92 -4.96
C ILE A 18 -6.61 -19.57 -5.63
N LEU A 19 -6.93 -19.56 -6.93
CA LEU A 19 -7.16 -18.33 -7.67
C LEU A 19 -8.42 -17.59 -7.23
N GLU A 20 -9.48 -18.32 -6.87
CA GLU A 20 -10.66 -17.72 -6.24
C GLU A 20 -10.34 -17.13 -4.86
N ALA A 21 -9.50 -17.80 -4.06
CA ALA A 21 -9.01 -17.26 -2.79
C ALA A 21 -8.25 -15.95 -2.98
N VAL A 22 -7.37 -15.86 -3.98
CA VAL A 22 -6.68 -14.62 -4.33
C VAL A 22 -7.67 -13.52 -4.71
N ARG A 23 -8.64 -13.80 -5.58
CA ARG A 23 -9.66 -12.80 -5.99
C ARG A 23 -10.49 -12.31 -4.80
N ARG A 24 -10.85 -13.21 -3.89
CA ARG A 24 -11.58 -12.87 -2.66
C ARG A 24 -10.74 -12.00 -1.74
N PHE A 25 -9.47 -12.35 -1.56
CA PHE A 25 -8.53 -11.57 -0.74
C PHE A 25 -8.31 -10.16 -1.31
N ARG A 26 -8.06 -10.01 -2.61
CA ARG A 26 -7.87 -8.70 -3.26
C ARG A 26 -9.07 -7.75 -3.05
N ARG A 27 -10.29 -8.25 -3.24
CA ARG A 27 -11.50 -7.46 -2.98
C ARG A 27 -11.59 -7.02 -1.51
N ALA A 28 -11.32 -7.94 -0.59
CA ALA A 28 -11.35 -7.64 0.84
C ALA A 28 -10.25 -6.63 1.24
N ASP A 29 -9.06 -6.72 0.65
CA ASP A 29 -7.95 -5.79 0.84
C ASP A 29 -8.30 -4.38 0.33
N GLU A 30 -8.84 -4.27 -0.88
CA GLU A 30 -9.31 -2.99 -1.44
C GLU A 30 -10.39 -2.35 -0.55
N ASP A 31 -11.39 -3.13 -0.11
CA ASP A 31 -12.42 -2.65 0.82
C ASP A 31 -11.85 -2.21 2.16
N MET A 32 -10.90 -2.96 2.69
CA MET A 32 -10.20 -2.62 3.92
C MET A 32 -9.42 -1.30 3.77
N ARG A 33 -8.64 -1.15 2.69
CA ARG A 33 -7.90 0.09 2.38
C ARG A 33 -8.85 1.28 2.28
N ARG A 34 -10.00 1.12 1.60
CA ARG A 34 -11.05 2.15 1.53
C ARG A 34 -11.59 2.54 2.92
N ARG A 35 -11.88 1.57 3.79
CA ARG A 35 -12.37 1.83 5.16
C ARG A 35 -11.32 2.51 6.05
N ILE A 36 -10.08 2.06 5.98
CA ILE A 36 -8.96 2.64 6.74
C ILE A 36 -8.73 4.09 6.31
N SER A 37 -8.72 4.34 5.00
CA SER A 37 -8.66 5.65 4.36
C SER A 37 -9.79 6.57 4.86
N ALA A 38 -11.05 6.12 4.77
CA ALA A 38 -12.20 6.88 5.27
C ALA A 38 -12.10 7.21 6.77
N GLY A 39 -11.63 6.25 7.58
CA GLY A 39 -11.47 6.42 9.02
C GLY A 39 -10.38 7.40 9.44
N MET A 40 -9.35 7.63 8.62
CA MET A 40 -8.31 8.67 8.82
C MET A 40 -8.63 9.99 8.11
N ARG A 41 -9.76 10.07 7.38
CA ARG A 41 -10.08 11.19 6.46
C ARG A 41 -8.98 11.45 5.42
N MET A 42 -8.16 10.44 5.11
CA MET A 42 -7.06 10.48 4.14
C MET A 42 -7.42 9.59 2.97
N ASN A 43 -7.11 9.96 1.72
CA ASN A 43 -7.31 9.03 0.59
C ASN A 43 -6.16 7.99 0.50
N VAL A 44 -6.26 7.04 -0.43
CA VAL A 44 -5.26 5.99 -0.63
C VAL A 44 -3.86 6.58 -0.93
N THR A 45 -3.78 7.61 -1.77
CA THR A 45 -2.51 8.26 -2.13
C THR A 45 -1.88 8.95 -0.92
N ASP A 46 -2.68 9.61 -0.08
CA ASP A 46 -2.24 10.21 1.17
C ASP A 46 -1.66 9.16 2.13
N MET A 47 -2.31 8.00 2.22
CA MET A 47 -1.85 6.88 3.03
C MET A 47 -0.52 6.32 2.55
N SER A 48 -0.37 6.13 1.24
CA SER A 48 0.90 5.69 0.65
C SER A 48 2.03 6.69 0.91
N ALA A 49 1.74 7.99 0.83
CA ALA A 49 2.72 9.03 1.14
C ALA A 49 3.16 8.98 2.61
N LEU A 50 2.21 8.85 3.54
CA LEU A 50 2.53 8.77 4.98
C LEU A 50 3.36 7.53 5.31
N GLN A 51 3.02 6.36 4.74
CA GLN A 51 3.80 5.13 4.91
C GLN A 51 5.22 5.27 4.37
N TYR A 52 5.38 5.90 3.21
CA TYR A 52 6.69 6.17 2.62
C TYR A 52 7.55 7.04 3.53
N VAL A 53 7.01 8.17 4.01
CA VAL A 53 7.74 9.09 4.92
C VAL A 53 8.21 8.35 6.17
N ILE A 54 7.32 7.59 6.82
CA ILE A 54 7.64 6.82 8.02
C ILE A 54 8.70 5.75 7.74
N ALA A 55 8.63 5.06 6.59
CA ALA A 55 9.62 4.06 6.20
C ALA A 55 11.02 4.67 5.97
N VAL A 56 11.10 5.88 5.41
CA VAL A 56 12.36 6.62 5.24
C VAL A 56 12.92 7.03 6.61
N GLU A 57 12.09 7.55 7.50
CA GLU A 57 12.50 7.93 8.87
C GLU A 57 13.05 6.74 9.66
N GLN A 58 12.41 5.57 9.57
CA GLN A 58 12.86 4.34 10.24
C GLN A 58 14.25 3.86 9.76
N ARG A 59 14.65 4.23 8.54
CA ARG A 59 15.97 3.95 7.98
C ARG A 59 17.00 5.05 8.31
N GLY A 60 16.62 6.05 9.11
CA GLY A 60 17.45 7.20 9.45
C GLY A 60 17.58 8.22 8.32
N GLY A 61 16.72 8.16 7.31
CA GLY A 61 16.72 9.08 6.17
C GLY A 61 15.78 10.27 6.35
N HIS A 62 15.79 11.16 5.35
CA HIS A 62 14.85 12.27 5.24
C HIS A 62 14.08 12.16 3.92
N ALA A 63 12.75 12.27 3.98
CA ALA A 63 11.92 12.23 2.79
C ALA A 63 11.86 13.61 2.14
N HIS A 64 12.20 13.71 0.85
CA HIS A 64 12.02 14.94 0.08
C HIS A 64 10.74 14.89 -0.78
N PRO A 65 10.12 16.04 -1.09
CA PRO A 65 8.95 16.09 -1.96
C PRO A 65 9.17 15.41 -3.33
N GLY A 66 10.37 15.50 -3.89
CA GLY A 66 10.73 14.84 -5.14
C GLY A 66 10.68 13.32 -5.04
N ASP A 67 11.22 12.76 -3.95
CA ASP A 67 11.24 11.32 -3.73
C ASP A 67 9.83 10.77 -3.48
N ILE A 68 9.00 11.53 -2.76
CA ILE A 68 7.58 11.20 -2.55
C ILE A 68 6.83 11.19 -3.89
N ALA A 69 7.07 12.18 -4.76
CA ALA A 69 6.46 12.23 -6.09
C ALA A 69 6.85 11.01 -6.94
N GLY A 70 8.14 10.66 -6.95
CA GLY A 70 8.68 9.50 -7.66
C GLY A 70 8.11 8.19 -7.13
N HIS A 71 8.05 8.02 -5.81
CA HIS A 71 7.50 6.83 -5.19
C HIS A 71 6.01 6.62 -5.51
N LEU A 72 5.24 7.70 -5.54
CA LEU A 72 3.79 7.63 -5.79
C LEU A 72 3.43 7.67 -7.29
N GLY A 73 4.39 7.94 -8.17
CA GLY A 73 4.13 8.09 -9.61
C GLY A 73 3.23 9.28 -9.95
N ILE A 74 3.26 10.36 -9.15
CA ILE A 74 2.40 11.53 -9.34
C ILE A 74 3.21 12.79 -9.70
N SER A 75 2.53 13.77 -10.32
CA SER A 75 3.17 15.05 -10.68
C SER A 75 3.59 15.87 -9.45
N THR A 76 4.59 16.74 -9.61
CA THR A 76 5.01 17.68 -8.56
C THR A 76 3.85 18.52 -8.02
N ALA A 77 2.97 19.00 -8.90
CA ALA A 77 1.79 19.78 -8.49
C ALA A 77 0.80 18.94 -7.65
N SER A 78 0.61 17.67 -8.01
CA SER A 78 -0.19 16.72 -7.21
C SER A 78 0.45 16.45 -5.86
N THR A 79 1.78 16.28 -5.83
CA THR A 79 2.55 16.10 -4.59
C THR A 79 2.40 17.30 -3.66
N THR A 80 2.51 18.53 -4.17
CA THR A 80 2.31 19.75 -3.36
C THR A 80 0.92 19.75 -2.71
N LYS A 81 -0.14 19.50 -3.48
CA LYS A 81 -1.52 19.44 -2.95
C LYS A 81 -1.70 18.36 -1.90
N LEU A 82 -1.08 17.19 -2.10
CA LEU A 82 -1.09 16.09 -1.14
C LEU A 82 -0.38 16.49 0.17
N LEU A 83 0.81 17.09 0.07
CA LEU A 83 1.57 17.52 1.23
C LEU A 83 0.85 18.64 1.99
N ASP A 84 0.17 19.55 1.29
CA ASP A 84 -0.69 20.57 1.89
C ASP A 84 -1.83 19.97 2.68
N ARG A 85 -2.55 19.00 2.11
CA ARG A 85 -3.63 18.30 2.79
C ARG A 85 -3.13 17.53 4.02
N LEU A 86 -1.99 16.86 3.92
CA LEU A 86 -1.43 16.09 5.02
C LEU A 86 -0.85 16.96 6.13
N SER A 87 -0.30 18.13 5.80
CA SER A 87 0.08 19.12 6.80
C SER A 87 -1.13 19.75 7.47
N ALA A 88 -2.16 20.12 6.71
CA ALA A 88 -3.38 20.72 7.25
C ALA A 88 -4.15 19.77 8.19
N SER A 89 -4.08 18.47 7.93
CA SER A 89 -4.67 17.44 8.80
C SER A 89 -3.77 17.02 9.96
N GLY A 90 -2.58 17.61 10.10
CA GLY A 90 -1.65 17.32 11.21
C GLY A 90 -0.88 16.02 11.08
N HIS A 91 -0.84 15.39 9.90
CA HIS A 91 -0.13 14.13 9.67
C HIS A 91 1.34 14.30 9.28
N LEU A 92 1.65 15.38 8.56
CA LEU A 92 3.02 15.68 8.11
C LEU A 92 3.45 17.10 8.48
N THR A 93 4.71 17.28 8.86
CA THR A 93 5.37 18.59 8.89
C THR A 93 6.35 18.73 7.73
N ARG A 94 6.56 19.99 7.31
CA ARG A 94 7.60 20.36 6.35
C ARG A 94 8.56 21.31 7.04
N THR A 95 9.84 20.96 7.04
CA THR A 95 10.91 21.76 7.66
C THR A 95 12.09 21.88 6.71
N THR A 96 12.95 22.87 6.95
CA THR A 96 14.22 22.97 6.23
C THR A 96 15.15 21.83 6.64
N HIS A 97 15.94 21.32 5.69
CA HIS A 97 16.90 20.25 5.97
C HIS A 97 17.93 20.75 7.01
N PRO A 98 18.29 19.94 8.03
CA PRO A 98 19.17 20.38 9.13
C PRO A 98 20.53 20.91 8.67
N THR A 99 21.07 20.34 7.58
CA THR A 99 22.39 20.69 7.02
C THR A 99 22.32 21.45 5.70
N ASP A 100 21.16 21.51 5.04
CA ASP A 100 20.98 22.21 3.77
C ASP A 100 19.72 23.07 3.81
N ARG A 101 19.88 24.36 4.13
CA ARG A 101 18.76 25.30 4.27
C ARG A 101 18.00 25.56 2.96
N ARG A 102 18.53 25.12 1.81
CA ARG A 102 17.86 25.22 0.51
C ARG A 102 16.93 24.04 0.23
N SER A 103 17.07 22.95 1.00
CA SER A 103 16.26 21.75 0.85
C SER A 103 15.15 21.69 1.90
N VAL A 104 14.00 21.15 1.48
CA VAL A 104 12.85 20.90 2.35
C VAL A 104 12.75 19.40 2.58
N VAL A 105 12.52 19.03 3.84
CA VAL A 105 12.23 17.66 4.26
C VAL A 105 10.80 17.57 4.77
N VAL A 106 10.22 16.39 4.60
CA VAL A 106 8.89 16.04 5.06
C VAL A 106 9.05 15.00 6.17
N ALA A 107 8.40 15.24 7.31
CA ALA A 107 8.42 14.34 8.45
C ALA A 107 7.00 14.01 8.91
N ALA A 108 6.79 12.80 9.41
CA ALA A 108 5.53 12.39 10.01
C ALA A 108 5.42 12.93 11.44
N THR A 109 4.23 13.40 11.82
CA THR A 109 4.02 13.89 13.18
C THR A 109 3.94 12.74 14.18
N PRO A 110 4.21 12.98 15.48
CA PRO A 110 4.00 11.96 16.52
C PRO A 110 2.56 11.39 16.53
N HIS A 111 1.59 12.24 16.20
CA HIS A 111 0.19 11.83 16.05
C HIS A 111 0.02 10.84 14.90
N ALA A 112 0.58 11.14 13.72
CA ALA A 112 0.53 10.26 12.56
C ALA A 112 1.22 8.92 12.82
N HIS A 113 2.37 8.94 13.50
CA HIS A 113 3.08 7.74 13.94
C HIS A 113 2.21 6.86 14.83
N THR A 114 1.53 7.45 15.82
CA THR A 114 0.66 6.71 16.73
C THR A 114 -0.59 6.18 16.04
N GLU A 115 -1.27 7.01 15.25
CA GLU A 115 -2.47 6.58 14.54
C GLU A 115 -2.16 5.47 13.52
N LEU A 116 -1.06 5.60 12.78
CA LEU A 116 -0.64 4.56 11.85
C LEU A 116 -0.27 3.28 12.61
N ARG A 117 0.47 3.37 13.72
CA ARG A 117 0.86 2.21 14.53
C ARG A 117 -0.33 1.52 15.15
N GLU A 118 -1.32 2.24 15.66
CA GLU A 118 -2.51 1.64 16.25
C GLU A 118 -3.38 0.93 15.19
N ARG A 119 -3.56 1.56 14.03
CA ARG A 119 -4.39 1.01 12.96
C ARG A 119 -3.69 -0.15 12.24
N LEU A 120 -2.43 0.02 11.85
CA LEU A 120 -1.65 -1.05 11.21
C LEU A 120 -1.19 -2.10 12.20
N GLY A 121 -0.94 -1.76 13.46
CA GLY A 121 -0.53 -2.72 14.49
C GLY A 121 -1.60 -3.77 14.73
N ARG A 122 -2.86 -3.37 14.96
CA ARG A 122 -3.97 -4.33 15.08
C ARG A 122 -4.14 -5.20 13.83
N MET A 123 -3.94 -4.61 12.66
CA MET A 123 -3.99 -5.35 11.38
C MET A 123 -2.85 -6.36 11.29
N HIS A 124 -1.61 -5.94 11.51
CA HIS A 124 -0.43 -6.79 11.45
C HIS A 124 -0.49 -7.91 12.50
N GLU A 125 -0.99 -7.63 13.71
CA GLU A 125 -1.20 -8.67 14.72
C GLU A 125 -2.23 -9.72 14.27
N ALA A 126 -3.35 -9.28 13.68
CA ALA A 126 -4.34 -10.18 13.11
C ALA A 126 -3.77 -11.00 11.95
N MET A 127 -3.02 -10.38 11.03
CA MET A 127 -2.33 -11.06 9.94
C MET A 127 -1.29 -12.06 10.45
N ALA A 128 -0.52 -11.70 11.47
CA ALA A 128 0.46 -12.59 12.10
C ALA A 128 -0.21 -13.76 12.82
N ALA A 129 -1.39 -13.57 13.42
CA ALA A 129 -2.18 -14.66 13.98
C ALA A 129 -2.69 -15.63 12.89
N ILE A 130 -3.18 -15.09 11.77
CA ILE A 130 -3.63 -15.88 10.61
C ILE A 130 -2.45 -16.66 10.00
N ALA A 131 -1.31 -16.01 9.79
CA ALA A 131 -0.10 -16.65 9.26
C ALA A 131 0.43 -17.75 10.19
N ARG A 132 0.32 -17.57 11.52
CA ARG A 132 0.66 -18.62 12.49
C ARG A 132 -0.23 -19.85 12.40
N ALA A 133 -1.50 -19.68 12.01
CA ALA A 133 -2.44 -20.78 11.82
C ALA A 133 -2.12 -21.63 10.57
N VAL A 134 -1.34 -21.11 9.62
CA VAL A 134 -0.84 -21.90 8.48
C VAL A 134 0.15 -22.95 9.01
N PRO A 135 0.00 -24.24 8.63
CA PRO A 135 0.92 -25.30 9.04
C PRO A 135 2.37 -24.95 8.70
N PRO A 136 3.35 -25.18 9.60
CA PRO A 136 4.74 -24.76 9.38
C PRO A 136 5.33 -25.22 8.05
N GLN A 137 5.00 -26.44 7.63
CA GLN A 137 5.46 -27.05 6.37
C GLN A 137 4.90 -26.37 5.11
N ALA A 138 3.73 -25.73 5.19
CA ALA A 138 3.09 -25.06 4.05
C ALA A 138 3.42 -23.55 3.97
N ARG A 139 4.02 -22.96 5.01
CA ARG A 139 4.30 -21.51 5.04
C ARG A 139 5.24 -21.08 3.92
N GLY A 140 6.25 -21.90 3.61
CA GLY A 140 7.19 -21.63 2.52
C GLY A 140 6.49 -21.53 1.17
N ASP A 141 5.63 -22.51 0.86
CA ASP A 141 4.88 -22.56 -0.41
C ASP A 141 3.90 -21.39 -0.53
N VAL A 142 3.21 -21.04 0.57
CA VAL A 142 2.29 -19.89 0.61
C VAL A 142 3.04 -18.57 0.37
N SER A 143 4.17 -18.36 1.04
CA SER A 143 4.99 -17.16 0.82
C SER A 143 5.49 -17.09 -0.61
N ALA A 144 6.08 -18.17 -1.13
CA ALA A 144 6.61 -18.21 -2.49
C ALA A 144 5.53 -17.93 -3.55
N PHE A 145 4.32 -18.47 -3.36
CA PHE A 145 3.18 -18.19 -4.25
C PHE A 145 2.77 -16.71 -4.20
N LEU A 146 2.65 -16.13 -3.01
CA LEU A 146 2.25 -14.72 -2.84
C LEU A 146 3.32 -13.76 -3.39
N ASP A 147 4.60 -14.07 -3.20
CA ASP A 147 5.71 -13.29 -3.74
C ASP A 147 5.68 -13.32 -5.27
N ALA A 148 5.58 -14.51 -5.89
CA ALA A 148 5.48 -14.64 -7.35
C ALA A 148 4.26 -13.90 -7.95
N MET A 149 3.11 -13.95 -7.25
CA MET A 149 1.91 -13.20 -7.66
C MET A 149 2.11 -11.69 -7.53
N SER A 150 2.84 -11.23 -6.51
CA SER A 150 3.13 -9.81 -6.29
C SER A 150 4.11 -9.29 -7.33
N ASP A 151 5.19 -10.01 -7.60
CA ASP A 151 6.17 -9.69 -8.65
C ASP A 151 5.49 -9.59 -10.02
N HIS A 152 4.57 -10.51 -10.32
CA HIS A 152 3.81 -10.47 -11.56
C HIS A 152 2.93 -9.22 -11.66
N LEU A 153 2.19 -8.89 -10.60
CA LEU A 153 1.36 -7.68 -10.57
C LEU A 153 2.17 -6.39 -10.70
N ASP A 154 3.32 -6.31 -10.03
CA ASP A 154 4.21 -5.15 -10.09
C ASP A 154 4.88 -5.02 -11.48
N SER A 155 5.07 -6.14 -12.17
CA SER A 155 5.61 -6.18 -13.53
C SER A 155 4.61 -5.76 -14.61
N GLU A 156 3.31 -5.89 -14.35
CA GLU A 156 2.24 -5.42 -15.25
C GLU A 156 2.20 -3.88 -15.26
N ARG A 157 2.96 -3.29 -16.18
CA ARG A 157 2.85 -1.86 -16.48
C ARG A 157 1.43 -1.58 -16.97
N GLY A 158 0.73 -0.67 -16.29
CA GLY A 158 -0.67 -0.35 -16.55
C GLY A 158 -1.04 -0.28 -18.03
N VAL A 159 -2.21 -0.83 -18.37
CA VAL A 159 -2.76 -0.86 -19.72
C VAL A 159 -2.64 0.54 -20.35
N ALA A 160 -1.93 0.62 -21.48
CA ALA A 160 -1.81 1.85 -22.25
C ALA A 160 -3.22 2.41 -22.52
N PRO A 161 -3.48 3.71 -22.30
CA PRO A 161 -4.80 4.27 -22.52
C PRO A 161 -5.25 3.96 -23.95
N LEU A 162 -6.47 3.44 -24.09
CA LEU A 162 -7.11 3.29 -25.38
C LEU A 162 -7.13 4.66 -26.03
N THR A 163 -6.23 4.84 -26.99
CA THR A 163 -6.14 6.07 -27.76
C THR A 163 -7.36 6.07 -28.66
N SER A 164 -8.36 6.92 -28.35
CA SER A 164 -9.47 7.16 -29.26
C SER A 164 -8.92 7.75 -30.55
N ALA A 165 -9.16 7.07 -31.66
CA ALA A 165 -8.91 7.54 -33.02
C ALA A 165 -9.89 8.66 -33.40
#